data_AF-A0A9Q7TNH0-F1
#
_entry.id   AF-A0A9Q7TNH0-F1
#
_cell.length_a   1.000
_cell.length_b   1.000
_cell.length_c   1.000
_cell.angle_alpha   90.00
_cell.angle_beta   90.00
_cell.angle_gamma   90.00
#
_symmetry.space_group_name_H-M   'P 1'
#
loop_
_entity.id
_entity.type
_entity.pdbx_description
1 polymer ?
#
loop_
_entity_poly.entity_id
_entity_poly.type
_entity_poly.pdbx_seq_one_letter_code
_entity_poly.pdbx_strand_id
1 'polypeptide(L)'
;MYDPTHGLFKMPSKEQRRIERNDTPLNPFKLAMMLSPLQAAMFFSGWLAWTVDAWDFFAVSLSVSHLEKQFDRPAHDITTAITLTLLFRSVGAAIFGIISDRYGRKYPLVINLLVIAALSLGSGFIKTYKEFLAVRSLFGLSMGSIWGLATAVALEDMTPAPRGLFSGILQQGYAVGYLLAASVNLTWVERSNNWRILFFLGAGLSAFAALVRLLLPESELFLRQKAQRDADGQMAHSKANAFIAEFKEMLKTYWLRCIYGILLMTGFNFLSHSSQDLYPTMLQQSKLLTAEQSSKATIISNCGAISGGLIAGYLSQYLGRRLTIILFVIITGALIPAWILPNSFGALSAGAFFLQFGVQGAWGVVPIYLFEISPPFRATYTGLVYQLGNAASSASSQIEAIGGDNLKELNPKWRPGAPETIKEFIPAYAKVSAILLGAVCAYLLIVVTFGCEFKGAEFQKALPATIPGAGEQDGDHIAATPSEKTGGGGNRHDEEDSIEHVGDQRFGRIASHDDEKKI
;
A
#
# COMPACT_ATOMS: atom_id res chain seq x y z
N MET A 1 12.36 -32.07 10.04
CA MET A 1 12.97 -30.92 9.36
C MET A 1 11.96 -29.79 9.43
N TYR A 2 12.31 -28.66 10.03
CA TYR A 2 11.53 -27.42 9.91
C TYR A 2 11.53 -27.04 8.43
N ASP A 3 10.36 -26.99 7.79
CA ASP A 3 10.26 -26.59 6.38
C ASP A 3 10.58 -25.09 6.30
N PRO A 4 11.72 -24.68 5.72
CA PRO A 4 12.09 -23.26 5.64
C PRO A 4 11.11 -22.46 4.77
N THR A 5 10.33 -23.13 3.93
CA THR A 5 9.30 -22.49 3.09
C THR A 5 7.94 -22.40 3.77
N HIS A 6 7.76 -22.96 4.97
CA HIS A 6 6.50 -22.98 5.71
C HIS A 6 5.29 -23.39 4.84
N GLY A 7 5.44 -24.41 3.98
CA GLY A 7 4.35 -24.90 3.14
C GLY A 7 3.99 -24.03 1.92
N LEU A 8 4.88 -23.16 1.45
CA LEU A 8 4.69 -22.23 0.31
C LEU A 8 4.03 -22.84 -0.94
N PHE A 9 4.34 -24.11 -1.24
CA PHE A 9 3.82 -24.81 -2.42
C PHE A 9 2.63 -25.74 -2.12
N LYS A 10 2.15 -25.78 -0.88
CA LYS A 10 1.03 -26.61 -0.47
C LYS A 10 -0.27 -25.84 -0.69
N MET A 11 -0.90 -26.04 -1.83
CA MET A 11 -2.22 -25.46 -2.09
C MET A 11 -3.26 -26.05 -1.13
N PRO A 12 -4.01 -25.22 -0.37
CA PRO A 12 -5.06 -25.72 0.52
C PRO A 12 -6.14 -26.43 -0.29
N SER A 13 -6.70 -27.51 0.27
CA SER A 13 -7.76 -28.29 -0.36
C SER A 13 -9.03 -27.47 -0.58
N LYS A 14 -9.94 -27.90 -1.47
CA LYS A 14 -11.21 -27.18 -1.69
C LYS A 14 -12.04 -27.04 -0.41
N GLU A 15 -11.99 -28.03 0.48
CA GLU A 15 -12.69 -28.01 1.77
C GLU A 15 -12.00 -27.05 2.76
N GLN A 16 -10.67 -27.08 2.87
CA GLN A 16 -9.93 -26.12 3.70
C GLN A 16 -10.19 -24.67 3.25
N ARG A 17 -10.22 -24.40 1.93
CA ARG A 17 -10.59 -23.08 1.39
C ARG A 17 -12.04 -22.69 1.68
N ARG A 18 -12.93 -23.64 1.93
CA ARG A 18 -14.34 -23.37 2.25
C ARG A 18 -14.51 -23.08 3.74
N ILE A 19 -13.79 -23.84 4.58
CA ILE A 19 -13.72 -23.65 6.03
C ILE A 19 -13.04 -22.32 6.38
N GLU A 20 -11.86 -22.03 5.80
CA GLU A 20 -11.13 -20.74 5.96
C GLU A 20 -11.98 -19.53 5.53
N ARG A 21 -12.94 -19.72 4.63
CA ARG A 21 -13.75 -18.65 4.05
C ARG A 21 -15.10 -18.46 4.75
N ASN A 22 -15.45 -19.33 5.70
CA ASN A 22 -16.72 -19.28 6.44
C ASN A 22 -17.94 -19.05 5.51
N ASP A 23 -17.97 -19.77 4.37
CA ASP A 23 -18.99 -19.67 3.30
C ASP A 23 -19.22 -18.29 2.62
N THR A 24 -18.28 -17.34 2.76
CA THR A 24 -18.35 -16.02 2.10
C THR A 24 -18.42 -16.15 0.55
N PRO A 25 -19.28 -15.40 -0.17
CA PRO A 25 -19.36 -15.48 -1.63
C PRO A 25 -18.09 -14.94 -2.32
N LEU A 26 -17.53 -15.72 -3.26
CA LEU A 26 -16.34 -15.35 -4.04
C LEU A 26 -16.60 -14.31 -5.14
N ASN A 27 -17.86 -14.06 -5.49
CA ASN A 27 -18.17 -13.20 -6.61
C ASN A 27 -17.90 -11.73 -6.24
N PRO A 28 -16.99 -11.02 -6.94
CA PRO A 28 -16.65 -9.63 -6.62
C PRO A 28 -17.86 -8.70 -6.63
N PHE A 29 -18.85 -8.96 -7.48
CA PHE A 29 -20.09 -8.18 -7.53
C PHE A 29 -20.97 -8.41 -6.30
N LYS A 30 -21.04 -9.65 -5.79
CA LYS A 30 -21.77 -9.94 -4.55
C LYS A 30 -21.10 -9.30 -3.34
N LEU A 31 -19.75 -9.32 -3.29
CA LEU A 31 -18.98 -8.64 -2.25
C LEU A 31 -19.17 -7.12 -2.28
N ALA A 32 -19.23 -6.51 -3.47
CA ALA A 32 -19.51 -5.08 -3.60
C ALA A 32 -20.93 -4.71 -3.15
N MET A 33 -21.93 -5.57 -3.41
CA MET A 33 -23.31 -5.36 -2.97
C MET A 33 -23.52 -5.54 -1.46
N MET A 34 -22.54 -6.08 -0.72
CA MET A 34 -22.62 -6.20 0.75
C MET A 34 -22.31 -4.89 1.47
N LEU A 35 -21.82 -3.86 0.76
CA LEU A 35 -21.47 -2.58 1.38
C LEU A 35 -22.69 -1.71 1.60
N SER A 36 -22.80 -1.13 2.80
CA SER A 36 -23.74 -0.04 3.01
C SER A 36 -23.32 1.21 2.21
N PRO A 37 -24.26 2.10 1.87
CA PRO A 37 -23.92 3.35 1.17
C PRO A 37 -22.88 4.19 1.91
N LEU A 38 -22.92 4.16 3.26
CA LEU A 38 -21.93 4.86 4.09
C LEU A 38 -20.55 4.21 4.00
N GLN A 39 -20.46 2.87 4.04
CA GLN A 39 -19.19 2.15 3.88
C GLN A 39 -18.59 2.40 2.49
N ALA A 40 -19.42 2.41 1.45
CA ALA A 40 -18.98 2.74 0.09
C ALA A 40 -18.46 4.19 -0.01
N ALA A 41 -19.12 5.14 0.64
CA ALA A 41 -18.69 6.54 0.67
C ALA A 41 -17.37 6.73 1.45
N MET A 42 -17.20 6.05 2.59
CA MET A 42 -15.96 6.04 3.36
C MET A 42 -14.82 5.41 2.57
N PHE A 43 -15.08 4.29 1.90
CA PHE A 43 -14.14 3.66 0.96
C PHE A 43 -13.72 4.63 -0.16
N PHE A 44 -14.70 5.26 -0.81
CA PHE A 44 -14.43 6.23 -1.87
C PHE A 44 -13.61 7.42 -1.38
N SER A 45 -13.87 7.92 -0.17
CA SER A 45 -13.08 9.02 0.41
C SER A 45 -11.62 8.63 0.64
N GLY A 46 -11.34 7.44 1.18
CA GLY A 46 -9.97 6.96 1.34
C GLY A 46 -9.29 6.68 -0.01
N TRP A 47 -10.00 6.03 -0.93
CA TRP A 47 -9.51 5.77 -2.29
C TRP A 47 -9.20 7.06 -3.06
N LEU A 48 -10.06 8.07 -2.94
CA LEU A 48 -9.86 9.38 -3.56
C LEU A 48 -8.63 10.08 -2.95
N ALA A 49 -8.46 10.07 -1.63
CA ALA A 49 -7.28 10.64 -0.98
C ALA A 49 -5.98 9.99 -1.47
N TRP A 50 -5.97 8.66 -1.60
CA TRP A 50 -4.81 7.92 -2.13
C TRP A 50 -4.55 8.18 -3.62
N THR A 51 -5.62 8.35 -4.40
CA THR A 51 -5.55 8.68 -5.83
C THR A 51 -4.94 10.07 -6.05
N VAL A 52 -5.37 11.05 -5.25
CA VAL A 52 -4.83 12.41 -5.34
C VAL A 52 -3.39 12.49 -4.83
N ASP A 53 -3.03 11.72 -3.80
CA ASP A 53 -1.64 11.61 -3.34
C ASP A 53 -0.69 11.19 -4.47
N ALA A 54 -1.11 10.17 -5.23
CA ALA A 54 -0.35 9.69 -6.37
C ALA A 54 -0.26 10.73 -7.50
N TRP A 55 -1.35 11.46 -7.76
CA TRP A 55 -1.31 12.59 -8.70
C TRP A 55 -0.25 13.62 -8.30
N ASP A 56 -0.28 14.11 -7.06
CA ASP A 56 0.61 15.17 -6.59
C ASP A 56 2.09 14.73 -6.56
N PHE A 57 2.34 13.44 -6.32
CA PHE A 57 3.67 12.84 -6.44
C PHE A 57 4.16 12.80 -7.89
N PHE A 58 3.39 12.19 -8.80
CA PHE A 58 3.79 12.04 -10.20
C PHE A 58 3.76 13.33 -11.01
N ALA A 59 3.10 14.39 -10.52
CA ALA A 59 3.19 15.72 -11.11
C ALA A 59 4.66 16.19 -11.25
N VAL A 60 5.53 15.82 -10.31
CA VAL A 60 6.97 16.11 -10.38
C VAL A 60 7.64 15.28 -11.47
N SER A 61 7.43 13.96 -11.45
CA SER A 61 7.99 13.03 -12.45
C SER A 61 7.63 13.42 -13.89
N LEU A 62 6.39 13.85 -14.13
CA LEU A 62 5.93 14.31 -15.44
C LEU A 62 6.51 15.67 -15.84
N SER A 63 6.93 16.49 -14.87
CA SER A 63 7.44 17.84 -15.07
C SER A 63 8.97 17.94 -15.07
N VAL A 64 9.71 16.83 -14.90
CA VAL A 64 11.19 16.84 -14.78
C VAL A 64 11.84 17.63 -15.92
N SER A 65 11.50 17.31 -17.18
CA SER A 65 12.05 18.00 -18.36
C SER A 65 11.80 19.51 -18.36
N HIS A 66 10.69 19.98 -17.79
CA HIS A 66 10.40 21.42 -17.68
C HIS A 66 11.12 22.06 -16.50
N LEU A 67 11.28 21.33 -15.40
CA LEU A 67 12.00 21.79 -14.21
C LEU A 67 13.50 21.91 -14.48
N GLU A 68 14.08 21.00 -15.26
CA GLU A 68 15.47 21.11 -15.75
C GLU A 68 15.70 22.43 -16.47
N LYS A 69 14.80 22.79 -17.40
CA LYS A 69 14.87 24.05 -18.16
C LYS A 69 14.65 25.27 -17.29
N GLN A 70 13.72 25.22 -16.33
CA GLN A 70 13.42 26.37 -15.49
C GLN A 70 14.55 26.69 -14.52
N PHE A 71 15.16 25.66 -13.92
CA PHE A 71 16.18 25.84 -12.89
C PHE A 71 17.61 25.80 -13.43
N ASP A 72 17.78 25.46 -14.71
CA ASP A 72 19.07 25.21 -15.35
C ASP A 72 19.89 24.16 -14.57
N ARG A 73 19.23 23.02 -14.33
CA ARG A 73 19.76 21.92 -13.52
C ARG A 73 19.56 20.58 -14.22
N PRO A 74 20.51 19.64 -14.08
CA PRO A 74 20.37 18.30 -14.65
C PRO A 74 19.26 17.50 -13.94
N ALA A 75 18.74 16.47 -14.63
CA ALA A 75 17.71 15.58 -14.10
C ALA A 75 18.06 15.00 -12.72
N HIS A 76 19.32 14.61 -12.46
CA HIS A 76 19.70 14.08 -11.14
C HIS A 76 19.49 15.09 -10.00
N ASP A 77 19.74 16.38 -10.24
CA ASP A 77 19.46 17.45 -9.27
C ASP A 77 17.94 17.56 -9.05
N ILE A 78 17.13 17.51 -10.12
CA ILE A 78 15.66 17.56 -9.98
C ILE A 78 15.13 16.33 -9.23
N THR A 79 15.65 15.13 -9.50
CA THR A 79 15.23 13.89 -8.82
C THR A 79 15.59 13.84 -7.34
N THR A 80 16.53 14.67 -6.88
CA THR A 80 16.79 14.86 -5.45
C THR A 80 15.55 15.33 -4.70
N ALA A 81 14.66 16.08 -5.35
CA ALA A 81 13.37 16.45 -4.77
C ALA A 81 12.46 15.22 -4.52
N ILE A 82 12.47 14.24 -5.43
CA ILE A 82 11.72 12.98 -5.29
C ILE A 82 12.30 12.18 -4.11
N THR A 83 13.62 12.04 -4.05
CA THR A 83 14.32 11.36 -2.94
C THR A 83 14.02 12.00 -1.60
N LEU A 84 14.10 13.34 -1.49
CA LEU A 84 13.76 14.04 -0.25
C LEU A 84 12.29 13.87 0.11
N THR A 85 11.38 13.94 -0.87
CA THR A 85 9.95 13.71 -0.65
C THR A 85 9.71 12.33 -0.03
N LEU A 86 10.34 11.28 -0.59
CA LEU A 86 10.23 9.91 -0.08
C LEU A 86 10.89 9.72 1.29
N LEU A 87 12.01 10.39 1.56
CA LEU A 87 12.68 10.32 2.87
C LEU A 87 11.84 10.98 3.97
N PHE A 88 11.32 12.18 3.71
CA PHE A 88 10.48 12.91 4.66
C PHE A 88 9.08 12.29 4.80
N ARG A 89 8.63 11.50 3.83
CA ARG A 89 7.42 10.68 3.91
C ARG A 89 7.37 9.84 5.20
N SER A 90 8.49 9.20 5.55
CA SER A 90 8.55 8.35 6.74
C SER A 90 8.44 9.14 8.04
N VAL A 91 9.05 10.33 8.09
CA VAL A 91 8.93 11.26 9.23
C VAL A 91 7.49 11.76 9.37
N GLY A 92 6.88 12.13 8.24
CA GLY A 92 5.49 12.55 8.14
C GLY A 92 4.50 11.55 8.69
N ALA A 93 4.66 10.29 8.28
CA ALA A 93 3.81 9.20 8.73
C ALA A 93 3.86 8.99 10.25
N ALA A 94 5.03 9.13 10.87
CA ALA A 94 5.16 9.04 12.33
C ALA A 94 4.42 10.19 13.04
N ILE A 95 4.59 11.43 12.57
CA ILE A 95 3.96 12.62 13.16
C ILE A 95 2.44 12.53 13.05
N PHE A 96 1.93 12.37 11.84
CA PHE A 96 0.48 12.35 11.60
C PHE A 96 -0.19 11.05 12.05
N GLY A 97 0.54 9.95 12.17
CA GLY A 97 0.07 8.73 12.84
C GLY A 97 -0.32 9.02 14.29
N ILE A 98 0.56 9.66 15.06
CA ILE A 98 0.29 10.06 16.45
C ILE A 98 -0.89 11.05 16.52
N ILE A 99 -0.95 12.02 15.60
CA ILE A 99 -2.07 12.97 15.52
C ILE A 99 -3.39 12.23 15.26
N SER A 100 -3.39 11.25 14.36
CA SER A 100 -4.58 10.47 14.01
C SER A 100 -5.13 9.68 15.21
N ASP A 101 -4.24 9.11 16.03
CA ASP A 101 -4.63 8.35 17.22
C ASP A 101 -5.21 9.20 18.33
N ARG A 102 -4.79 10.48 18.39
CA ARG A 102 -5.29 11.45 19.36
C ARG A 102 -6.59 12.12 18.92
N TYR A 103 -6.69 12.52 17.65
CA TYR A 103 -7.75 13.40 17.16
C TYR A 103 -8.78 12.70 16.24
N GLY A 104 -8.62 11.41 15.99
CA GLY A 104 -9.49 10.66 15.08
C GLY A 104 -8.99 10.62 13.65
N ARG A 105 -9.82 10.12 12.74
CA ARG A 105 -9.40 9.88 11.34
C ARG A 105 -9.92 11.00 10.43
N LYS A 106 -11.03 11.66 10.78
CA LYS A 106 -11.64 12.73 9.99
C LYS A 106 -10.75 13.96 9.87
N TYR A 107 -10.57 14.68 10.97
CA TYR A 107 -9.90 15.98 10.94
C TYR A 107 -8.43 15.87 10.53
N PRO A 108 -7.65 14.88 11.00
CA PRO A 108 -6.28 14.72 10.54
C PRO A 108 -6.17 14.49 9.03
N LEU A 109 -7.05 13.69 8.43
CA LEU A 109 -7.05 13.50 6.97
C LEU A 109 -7.44 14.77 6.23
N VAL A 110 -8.48 15.50 6.68
CA VAL A 110 -8.91 16.77 6.07
C VAL A 110 -7.78 17.80 6.12
N ILE A 111 -7.19 18.01 7.30
CA ILE A 111 -6.10 18.99 7.49
C ILE A 111 -4.91 18.61 6.62
N ASN A 112 -4.54 17.33 6.60
CA ASN A 112 -3.42 16.87 5.80
C ASN A 112 -3.63 17.11 4.29
N LEU A 113 -4.83 16.81 3.77
CA LEU A 113 -5.19 17.08 2.38
C LEU A 113 -5.18 18.59 2.05
N LEU A 114 -5.61 19.45 2.98
CA LEU A 114 -5.53 20.90 2.79
C LEU A 114 -4.08 21.43 2.80
N VAL A 115 -3.23 20.87 3.67
CA VAL A 115 -1.79 21.20 3.69
C VAL A 115 -1.14 20.78 2.37
N ILE A 116 -1.47 19.60 1.86
CA ILE A 116 -1.00 19.12 0.55
C ILE A 116 -1.51 20.00 -0.58
N ALA A 117 -2.78 20.40 -0.54
CA ALA A 117 -3.31 21.34 -1.51
C ALA A 117 -2.53 22.67 -1.51
N ALA A 118 -2.23 23.21 -0.33
CA ALA A 118 -1.45 24.45 -0.21
C ALA A 118 0.00 24.29 -0.69
N LEU A 119 0.67 23.17 -0.38
CA LEU A 119 2.04 22.89 -0.81
C LEU A 119 2.12 22.59 -2.32
N SER A 120 1.13 21.89 -2.87
CA SER A 120 1.00 21.64 -4.30
C SER A 120 0.77 22.95 -5.05
N LEU A 121 -0.16 23.80 -4.58
CA LEU A 121 -0.38 25.13 -5.12
C LEU A 121 0.89 25.99 -5.04
N GLY A 122 1.55 25.99 -3.88
CA GLY A 122 2.82 26.69 -3.66
C GLY A 122 3.90 26.25 -4.64
N SER A 123 3.97 24.95 -4.96
CA SER A 123 4.95 24.41 -5.92
C SER A 123 4.80 24.97 -7.33
N GLY A 124 3.58 25.36 -7.74
CA GLY A 124 3.35 26.04 -9.01
C GLY A 124 3.93 27.47 -9.07
N PHE A 125 4.14 28.12 -7.92
CA PHE A 125 4.63 29.51 -7.85
C PHE A 125 6.15 29.62 -7.61
N ILE A 126 6.84 28.51 -7.41
CA ILE A 126 8.26 28.49 -7.09
C ILE A 126 9.11 28.99 -8.27
N LYS A 127 10.14 29.77 -7.93
CA LYS A 127 11.08 30.36 -8.90
C LYS A 127 12.50 29.83 -8.73
N THR A 128 12.89 29.41 -7.52
CA THR A 128 14.25 28.91 -7.26
C THR A 128 14.27 27.42 -6.93
N TYR A 129 15.39 26.76 -7.26
CA TYR A 129 15.58 25.34 -6.97
C TYR A 129 15.58 25.04 -5.45
N LYS A 130 16.13 25.94 -4.63
CA LYS A 130 16.14 25.76 -3.17
C LYS A 130 14.73 25.80 -2.56
N GLU A 131 13.89 26.74 -3.02
CA GLU A 131 12.48 26.78 -2.64
C GLU A 131 11.76 25.50 -3.08
N PHE A 132 12.07 25.00 -4.28
CA PHE A 132 11.49 23.76 -4.80
C PHE A 132 11.81 22.57 -3.89
N LEU A 133 13.06 22.39 -3.50
CA LEU A 133 13.46 21.34 -2.56
C LEU A 133 12.79 21.50 -1.20
N ALA A 134 12.69 22.72 -0.68
CA ALA A 134 12.06 22.99 0.61
C ALA A 134 10.57 22.61 0.60
N VAL A 135 9.82 23.07 -0.40
CA VAL A 135 8.39 22.76 -0.53
C VAL A 135 8.16 21.27 -0.77
N ARG A 136 9.03 20.61 -1.55
CA ARG A 136 8.94 19.16 -1.81
C ARG A 136 9.26 18.32 -0.57
N SER A 137 10.22 18.77 0.24
CA SER A 137 10.51 18.16 1.54
C SER A 137 9.29 18.25 2.46
N LEU A 138 8.71 19.46 2.62
CA LEU A 138 7.48 19.67 3.41
C LEU A 138 6.29 18.86 2.87
N PHE A 139 6.17 18.77 1.55
CA PHE A 139 5.16 17.95 0.90
C PHE A 139 5.34 16.47 1.29
N GLY A 140 6.57 15.97 1.31
CA GLY A 140 6.90 14.62 1.79
C GLY A 140 6.38 14.36 3.20
N LEU A 141 6.59 15.29 4.14
CA LEU A 141 6.04 15.17 5.50
C LEU A 141 4.51 15.02 5.53
N SER A 142 3.78 15.72 4.66
CA SER A 142 2.32 15.58 4.60
C SER A 142 1.88 14.31 3.85
N MET A 143 2.58 13.97 2.78
CA MET A 143 2.31 12.80 1.94
C MET A 143 2.35 11.50 2.77
N GLY A 144 3.29 11.42 3.71
CA GLY A 144 3.55 10.23 4.54
C GLY A 144 2.36 9.63 5.24
N SER A 145 1.45 10.44 5.74
CA SER A 145 0.28 9.94 6.45
C SER A 145 -0.88 9.53 5.58
N ILE A 146 -0.91 9.92 4.30
CA ILE A 146 -2.11 9.67 3.49
C ILE A 146 -2.37 8.19 3.36
N TRP A 147 -1.36 7.37 3.06
CA TRP A 147 -1.58 5.94 2.87
C TRP A 147 -2.24 5.31 4.11
N GLY A 148 -1.67 5.53 5.30
CA GLY A 148 -2.22 5.01 6.56
C GLY A 148 -3.62 5.53 6.88
N LEU A 149 -3.85 6.85 6.75
CA LEU A 149 -5.14 7.49 7.01
C LEU A 149 -6.21 7.04 5.99
N ALA A 150 -5.86 6.95 4.72
CA ALA A 150 -6.74 6.52 3.63
C ALA A 150 -7.12 5.05 3.79
N THR A 151 -6.17 4.17 4.12
CA THR A 151 -6.44 2.76 4.41
C THR A 151 -7.33 2.62 5.64
N ALA A 152 -7.07 3.38 6.70
CA ALA A 152 -7.90 3.38 7.91
C ALA A 152 -9.35 3.77 7.57
N VAL A 153 -9.55 4.93 6.94
CA VAL A 153 -10.88 5.43 6.55
C VAL A 153 -11.60 4.46 5.60
N ALA A 154 -10.88 3.82 4.69
CA ALA A 154 -11.49 2.95 3.68
C ALA A 154 -11.83 1.55 4.19
N LEU A 155 -11.06 0.99 5.14
CA LEU A 155 -11.13 -0.43 5.47
C LEU A 155 -11.53 -0.74 6.93
N GLU A 156 -11.39 0.20 7.88
CA GLU A 156 -11.67 -0.07 9.31
C GLU A 156 -13.13 -0.45 9.58
N ASP A 157 -14.08 0.31 9.00
CA ASP A 157 -15.52 0.11 9.21
C ASP A 157 -16.12 -0.95 8.26
N MET A 158 -15.30 -1.58 7.42
CA MET A 158 -15.75 -2.53 6.41
C MET A 158 -15.79 -3.96 6.95
N THR A 159 -16.78 -4.74 6.55
CA THR A 159 -16.93 -6.15 6.98
C THR A 159 -15.74 -7.01 6.49
N PRO A 160 -15.37 -8.10 7.21
CA PRO A 160 -14.20 -8.91 6.88
C PRO A 160 -14.23 -9.51 5.47
N ALA A 161 -15.43 -9.89 5.00
CA ALA A 161 -15.68 -10.53 3.71
C ALA A 161 -15.17 -9.72 2.48
N PRO A 162 -15.61 -8.47 2.26
CA PRO A 162 -15.12 -7.64 1.15
C PRO A 162 -13.72 -7.05 1.39
N ARG A 163 -13.20 -7.07 2.62
CA ARG A 163 -11.96 -6.37 3.02
C ARG A 163 -10.77 -6.64 2.11
N GLY A 164 -10.53 -7.90 1.75
CA GLY A 164 -9.40 -8.25 0.88
C GLY A 164 -9.50 -7.69 -0.53
N LEU A 165 -10.68 -7.77 -1.16
CA LEU A 165 -10.91 -7.26 -2.52
C LEU A 165 -10.76 -5.73 -2.56
N PHE A 166 -11.43 -5.04 -1.65
CA PHE A 166 -11.41 -3.58 -1.59
C PHE A 166 -10.06 -3.02 -1.14
N SER A 167 -9.28 -3.77 -0.36
CA SER A 167 -7.90 -3.39 -0.07
C SER A 167 -7.01 -3.39 -1.33
N GLY A 168 -7.23 -4.34 -2.24
CA GLY A 168 -6.58 -4.33 -3.55
C GLY A 168 -7.04 -3.14 -4.40
N ILE A 169 -8.35 -2.90 -4.49
CA ILE A 169 -8.92 -1.74 -5.21
C ILE A 169 -8.37 -0.42 -4.66
N LEU A 170 -8.23 -0.32 -3.33
CA LEU A 170 -7.63 0.83 -2.66
C LEU A 170 -6.23 1.10 -3.22
N GLN A 171 -5.37 0.09 -3.26
CA GLN A 171 -4.01 0.22 -3.75
C GLN A 171 -3.95 0.70 -5.20
N GLN A 172 -4.91 0.28 -6.04
CA GLN A 172 -5.00 0.71 -7.45
C GLN A 172 -5.34 2.19 -7.62
N GLY A 173 -5.82 2.88 -6.57
CA GLY A 173 -5.93 4.34 -6.56
C GLY A 173 -4.61 5.02 -6.94
N TYR A 174 -3.46 4.45 -6.56
CA TYR A 174 -2.15 4.98 -6.94
C TYR A 174 -1.95 5.04 -8.46
N ALA A 175 -2.24 3.93 -9.15
CA ALA A 175 -2.12 3.83 -10.60
C ALA A 175 -3.17 4.70 -11.31
N VAL A 176 -4.37 4.83 -10.74
CA VAL A 176 -5.40 5.74 -11.27
C VAL A 176 -4.97 7.19 -11.16
N GLY A 177 -4.37 7.60 -10.04
CA GLY A 177 -3.87 8.96 -9.86
C GLY A 177 -2.79 9.31 -10.87
N TYR A 178 -1.85 8.38 -11.10
CA TYR A 178 -0.83 8.56 -12.13
C TYR A 178 -1.43 8.61 -13.54
N LEU A 179 -2.39 7.74 -13.86
CA LEU A 179 -3.09 7.73 -15.14
C LEU A 179 -3.77 9.07 -15.42
N LEU A 180 -4.47 9.61 -14.42
CA LEU A 180 -5.15 10.90 -14.53
C LEU A 180 -4.12 12.03 -14.74
N ALA A 181 -3.02 12.05 -13.98
CA ALA A 181 -1.96 13.05 -14.12
C ALA A 181 -1.31 13.00 -15.51
N ALA A 182 -1.00 11.81 -16.02
CA ALA A 182 -0.45 11.61 -17.35
C ALA A 182 -1.44 12.02 -18.46
N SER A 183 -2.75 11.81 -18.24
CA SER A 183 -3.81 12.22 -19.18
C SER A 183 -3.93 13.74 -19.28
N VAL A 184 -3.82 14.46 -18.17
CA VAL A 184 -3.79 15.93 -18.18
C VAL A 184 -2.47 16.46 -18.72
N ASN A 185 -1.36 15.78 -18.47
CA ASN A 185 -0.07 16.11 -19.08
C ASN A 185 -0.17 16.07 -20.62
N LEU A 186 -0.72 14.99 -21.16
CA LEU A 186 -0.95 14.79 -22.59
C LEU A 186 -1.89 15.85 -23.21
N THR A 187 -2.98 16.18 -22.51
CA THR A 187 -4.05 16.99 -23.12
C THR A 187 -3.89 18.49 -22.89
N TRP A 188 -3.41 18.92 -21.73
CA TRP A 188 -3.38 20.34 -21.35
C TRP A 188 -1.95 20.87 -21.25
N VAL A 189 -1.04 20.15 -20.59
CA VAL A 189 0.35 20.61 -20.39
C VAL A 189 1.09 20.66 -21.72
N GLU A 190 0.99 19.62 -22.55
CA GLU A 190 1.68 19.59 -23.84
C GLU A 190 1.16 20.66 -24.81
N ARG A 191 -0.12 21.03 -24.74
CA ARG A 191 -0.72 22.08 -25.58
C ARG A 191 -0.33 23.49 -25.14
N SER A 192 -0.28 23.73 -23.83
CA SER A 192 -0.01 25.05 -23.25
C SER A 192 1.46 25.26 -22.90
N ASN A 193 2.27 24.19 -22.95
CA ASN A 193 3.62 24.10 -22.41
C ASN A 193 3.75 24.57 -20.94
N ASN A 194 2.66 24.48 -20.16
CA ASN A 194 2.60 24.97 -18.79
C ASN A 194 2.46 23.82 -17.79
N TRP A 195 3.59 23.34 -17.29
CA TRP A 195 3.66 22.24 -16.30
C TRP A 195 2.97 22.57 -14.98
N ARG A 196 2.80 23.85 -14.64
CA ARG A 196 2.16 24.30 -13.39
C ARG A 196 0.70 23.87 -13.28
N ILE A 197 0.05 23.57 -14.41
CA ILE A 197 -1.32 23.05 -14.45
C ILE A 197 -1.46 21.77 -13.61
N LEU A 198 -0.46 20.88 -13.62
CA LEU A 198 -0.51 19.64 -12.83
C LEU A 198 -0.58 19.93 -11.32
N PHE A 199 0.15 20.95 -10.87
CA PHE A 199 0.20 21.37 -9.48
C PHE A 199 -1.06 22.15 -9.06
N PHE A 200 -1.59 23.01 -9.94
CA PHE A 200 -2.83 23.74 -9.67
C PHE A 200 -4.05 22.81 -9.63
N LEU A 201 -4.14 21.87 -10.56
CA LEU A 201 -5.20 20.86 -10.53
C LEU A 201 -5.02 19.89 -9.37
N GLY A 202 -3.78 19.48 -9.08
CA GLY A 202 -3.47 18.65 -7.90
C GLY A 202 -3.95 19.31 -6.61
N ALA A 203 -3.67 20.61 -6.44
CA ALA A 203 -4.18 21.40 -5.32
C ALA A 203 -5.72 21.41 -5.25
N GLY A 204 -6.39 21.62 -6.39
CA GLY A 204 -7.85 21.58 -6.46
C GLY A 204 -8.44 20.20 -6.12
N LEU A 205 -7.82 19.12 -6.62
CA LEU A 205 -8.22 17.75 -6.34
C LEU A 205 -8.01 17.39 -4.85
N SER A 206 -6.90 17.84 -4.26
CA SER A 206 -6.59 17.63 -2.84
C SER A 206 -7.59 18.37 -1.95
N ALA A 207 -7.93 19.62 -2.29
CA ALA A 207 -8.97 20.37 -1.61
C ALA A 207 -10.36 19.72 -1.77
N PHE A 208 -10.67 19.19 -2.95
CA PHE A 208 -11.93 18.45 -3.19
C PHE A 208 -11.99 17.16 -2.36
N ALA A 209 -10.91 16.38 -2.30
CA ALA A 209 -10.83 15.20 -1.46
C ALA A 209 -11.02 15.55 0.04
N ALA A 210 -10.45 16.68 0.47
CA ALA A 210 -10.65 17.20 1.83
C ALA A 210 -12.12 17.54 2.09
N LEU A 211 -12.80 18.19 1.13
CA LEU A 211 -14.22 18.51 1.23
C LEU A 211 -15.09 17.26 1.31
N VAL A 212 -14.84 16.26 0.45
CA VAL A 212 -15.54 14.96 0.49
C VAL A 212 -15.37 14.32 1.87
N ARG A 213 -14.15 14.29 2.42
CA ARG A 213 -13.90 13.72 3.74
C ARG A 213 -14.59 14.50 4.87
N LEU A 214 -14.68 15.82 4.73
CA LEU A 214 -15.32 16.71 5.71
C LEU A 214 -16.83 16.46 5.81
N LEU A 215 -17.48 16.14 4.69
CA LEU A 215 -18.92 15.83 4.63
C LEU A 215 -19.26 14.46 5.26
N LEU A 216 -18.29 13.54 5.31
CA LEU A 216 -18.50 12.21 5.88
C LEU A 216 -18.35 12.19 7.40
N PRO A 217 -19.06 11.30 8.11
CA PRO A 217 -18.93 11.16 9.55
C PRO A 217 -17.55 10.62 9.96
N GLU A 218 -17.28 10.60 11.27
CA GLU A 218 -16.13 9.92 11.84
C GLU A 218 -16.35 8.39 11.80
N SER A 219 -15.27 7.61 11.79
CA SER A 219 -15.37 6.15 11.81
C SER A 219 -16.13 5.65 13.05
N GLU A 220 -17.06 4.71 12.85
CA GLU A 220 -17.81 4.09 13.95
C GLU A 220 -16.88 3.38 14.94
N LEU A 221 -15.84 2.72 14.42
CA LEU A 221 -14.83 2.06 15.25
C LEU A 221 -14.12 3.06 16.16
N PHE A 222 -13.72 4.21 15.61
CA PHE A 222 -13.09 5.27 16.41
C PHE A 222 -14.05 5.83 17.46
N LEU A 223 -15.32 6.04 17.12
CA LEU A 223 -16.33 6.52 18.05
C LEU A 223 -16.59 5.52 19.19
N ARG A 224 -16.67 4.22 18.89
CA ARG A 224 -16.81 3.15 19.90
C ARG A 224 -15.59 3.09 20.82
N GLN A 225 -14.39 3.15 20.25
CA GLN A 225 -13.16 3.20 21.04
C GLN A 225 -13.09 4.46 21.91
N LYS A 226 -13.55 5.61 21.40
CA LYS A 226 -13.61 6.86 22.16
C LYS A 226 -14.63 6.77 23.31
N ALA A 227 -15.82 6.23 23.06
CA ALA A 227 -16.84 6.03 24.09
C ALA A 227 -16.34 5.08 25.20
N GLN A 228 -15.62 4.01 24.84
CA GLN A 228 -14.95 3.15 25.82
C GLN A 228 -13.86 3.90 26.60
N ARG A 229 -13.06 4.77 25.94
CA ARG A 229 -12.05 5.62 26.60
C ARG A 229 -12.68 6.56 27.63
N ASP A 230 -13.81 7.18 27.28
CA ASP A 230 -14.51 8.12 28.15
C ASP A 230 -15.19 7.39 29.32
N ALA A 231 -15.61 6.13 29.14
CA ALA A 231 -16.19 5.28 30.18
C ALA A 231 -15.16 4.74 31.20
N ASP A 232 -13.94 4.41 30.75
CA ASP A 232 -12.89 3.84 31.61
C ASP A 232 -12.17 4.89 32.49
N GLY A 233 -12.46 6.19 32.34
CA GLY A 233 -11.91 7.27 33.18
C GLY A 233 -10.38 7.44 33.13
N GLN A 234 -9.68 6.74 32.22
CA GLN A 234 -8.22 6.75 32.15
C GLN A 234 -7.73 8.04 31.47
N MET A 235 -7.10 8.92 32.26
CA MET A 235 -6.46 10.13 31.75
C MET A 235 -5.45 9.81 30.63
N ALA A 236 -5.58 10.52 29.50
CA ALA A 236 -4.79 10.36 28.28
C ALA A 236 -3.26 10.37 28.49
N HIS A 237 -2.76 10.93 29.59
CA HIS A 237 -1.34 10.96 29.93
C HIS A 237 -0.74 9.58 30.29
N SER A 238 -1.53 8.62 30.78
CA SER A 238 -1.03 7.30 31.16
C SER A 238 -0.82 6.36 29.95
N LYS A 239 -1.53 6.58 28.85
CA LYS A 239 -1.53 5.68 27.69
C LYS A 239 -0.45 5.97 26.65
N ALA A 240 0.10 7.19 26.56
CA ALA A 240 1.24 7.42 25.67
C ALA A 240 2.48 6.64 26.15
N ASN A 241 2.73 6.64 27.46
CA ASN A 241 3.78 5.82 28.06
C ASN A 241 3.47 4.32 27.99
N ALA A 242 2.21 3.91 28.17
CA ALA A 242 1.80 2.52 27.99
C ALA A 242 1.93 2.07 26.53
N PHE A 243 1.55 2.90 25.55
CA PHE A 243 1.73 2.63 24.13
C PHE A 243 3.22 2.52 23.77
N ILE A 244 4.07 3.43 24.28
CA ILE A 244 5.52 3.33 24.06
C ILE A 244 6.08 2.07 24.71
N ALA A 245 5.60 1.69 25.90
CA ALA A 245 6.02 0.47 26.58
C ALA A 245 5.61 -0.79 25.80
N GLU A 246 4.35 -0.89 25.40
CA GLU A 246 3.81 -2.02 24.61
C GLU A 246 4.39 -2.06 23.19
N PHE A 247 4.66 -0.90 22.57
CA PHE A 247 5.34 -0.82 21.28
C PHE A 247 6.80 -1.29 21.39
N LYS A 248 7.49 -0.90 22.48
CA LYS A 248 8.84 -1.40 22.77
C LYS A 248 8.82 -2.91 23.01
N GLU A 249 7.79 -3.43 23.65
CA GLU A 249 7.64 -4.86 23.90
C GLU A 249 7.31 -5.61 22.61
N MET A 250 6.40 -5.12 21.78
CA MET A 250 6.14 -5.65 20.43
C MET A 250 7.43 -5.67 19.59
N LEU A 251 8.22 -4.60 19.62
CA LEU A 251 9.49 -4.56 18.91
C LEU A 251 10.48 -5.59 19.44
N LYS A 252 10.56 -5.85 20.75
CA LYS A 252 11.43 -6.89 21.30
C LYS A 252 10.95 -8.30 20.98
N THR A 253 9.64 -8.55 21.13
CA THR A 253 9.05 -9.88 20.95
C THR A 253 9.02 -10.27 19.47
N TYR A 254 8.74 -9.32 18.58
CA TYR A 254 8.55 -9.56 17.14
C TYR A 254 9.60 -8.88 16.25
N TRP A 255 10.80 -8.59 16.77
CA TRP A 255 11.85 -7.88 16.02
C TRP A 255 12.18 -8.53 14.66
N LEU A 256 12.22 -9.86 14.59
CA LEU A 256 12.46 -10.60 13.34
C LEU A 256 11.35 -10.41 12.32
N ARG A 257 10.07 -10.38 12.77
CA ARG A 257 8.92 -10.09 11.90
C ARG A 257 9.00 -8.65 11.39
N CYS A 258 9.36 -7.68 12.25
CA CYS A 258 9.57 -6.29 11.83
C CYS A 258 10.69 -6.15 10.79
N ILE A 259 11.85 -6.79 11.01
CA ILE A 259 12.95 -6.78 10.02
C ILE A 259 12.48 -7.38 8.70
N TYR A 260 11.80 -8.53 8.74
CA TYR A 260 11.23 -9.15 7.55
C TYR A 260 10.27 -8.19 6.82
N GLY A 261 9.35 -7.56 7.54
CA GLY A 261 8.41 -6.59 6.97
C GLY A 261 9.11 -5.38 6.34
N ILE A 262 10.16 -4.84 6.99
CA ILE A 262 10.95 -3.74 6.44
C ILE A 262 11.68 -4.17 5.17
N LEU A 263 12.31 -5.34 5.16
CA LEU A 263 13.00 -5.90 3.99
C LEU A 263 12.03 -6.13 2.84
N LEU A 264 10.87 -6.72 3.12
CA LEU A 264 9.80 -6.94 2.17
C LEU A 264 9.34 -5.61 1.56
N MET A 265 9.02 -4.63 2.39
CA MET A 265 8.55 -3.32 1.93
C MET A 265 9.63 -2.52 1.21
N THR A 266 10.90 -2.68 1.59
CA THR A 266 12.02 -2.10 0.84
C THR A 266 12.00 -2.60 -0.60
N GLY A 267 11.87 -3.92 -0.80
CA GLY A 267 11.81 -4.51 -2.14
C GLY A 267 10.61 -4.03 -2.95
N PHE A 268 9.42 -3.99 -2.33
CA PHE A 268 8.21 -3.52 -3.00
C PHE A 268 8.26 -2.04 -3.38
N ASN A 269 8.75 -1.18 -2.49
CA ASN A 269 8.89 0.24 -2.82
C ASN A 269 9.95 0.45 -3.91
N PHE A 270 11.09 -0.25 -3.86
CA PHE A 270 12.05 -0.23 -4.97
C PHE A 270 11.44 -0.73 -6.29
N LEU A 271 10.58 -1.76 -6.25
CA LEU A 271 9.94 -2.33 -7.44
C LEU A 271 9.07 -1.30 -8.17
N SER A 272 8.32 -0.48 -7.43
CA SER A 272 7.48 0.58 -8.02
C SER A 272 8.29 1.82 -8.40
N HIS A 273 9.13 2.32 -7.50
CA HIS A 273 9.83 3.59 -7.74
C HIS A 273 10.83 3.47 -8.91
N SER A 274 11.54 2.34 -9.04
CA SER A 274 12.43 2.09 -10.18
C SER A 274 11.71 1.84 -11.52
N SER A 275 10.41 1.49 -11.50
CA SER A 275 9.65 1.29 -12.74
C SER A 275 8.83 2.51 -13.15
N GLN A 276 8.56 3.45 -12.24
CA GLN A 276 7.58 4.52 -12.45
C GLN A 276 8.14 5.95 -12.35
N ASP A 277 9.05 6.23 -11.41
CA ASP A 277 9.41 7.60 -11.03
C ASP A 277 10.09 8.36 -12.17
N LEU A 278 11.02 7.71 -12.86
CA LEU A 278 11.75 8.26 -14.00
C LEU A 278 11.26 7.75 -15.35
N TYR A 279 10.16 7.00 -15.39
CA TYR A 279 9.69 6.39 -16.63
C TYR A 279 9.44 7.39 -17.78
N PRO A 280 8.76 8.53 -17.57
CA PRO A 280 8.59 9.52 -18.64
C PRO A 280 9.92 10.10 -19.11
N THR A 281 10.83 10.37 -18.18
CA THR A 281 12.17 10.89 -18.45
C THR A 281 13.02 9.89 -19.23
N MET A 282 12.95 8.60 -18.88
CA MET A 282 13.61 7.51 -19.59
C MET A 282 13.13 7.43 -21.05
N LEU A 283 11.83 7.54 -21.30
CA LEU A 283 11.29 7.52 -22.66
C LEU A 283 11.73 8.73 -23.49
N GLN A 284 11.79 9.91 -22.88
CA GLN A 284 12.19 11.14 -23.57
C GLN A 284 13.70 11.25 -23.78
N GLN A 285 14.50 10.97 -22.74
CA GLN A 285 15.95 11.19 -22.77
C GLN A 285 16.74 9.98 -23.28
N SER A 286 16.36 8.74 -22.93
CA SER A 286 17.06 7.53 -23.39
C SER A 286 16.46 6.93 -24.66
N LYS A 287 15.13 6.97 -24.83
CA LYS A 287 14.45 6.44 -26.02
C LYS A 287 14.11 7.48 -27.08
N LEU A 288 14.40 8.76 -26.81
CA LEU A 288 14.21 9.87 -27.75
C LEU A 288 12.79 9.96 -28.32
N LEU A 289 11.80 9.53 -27.54
CA LEU A 289 10.38 9.67 -27.84
C LEU A 289 9.90 11.09 -27.55
N THR A 290 8.83 11.50 -28.20
CA THR A 290 8.22 12.80 -27.92
C THR A 290 7.55 12.80 -26.54
N ALA A 291 7.34 13.99 -25.96
CA ALA A 291 6.57 14.13 -24.72
C ALA A 291 5.19 13.48 -24.85
N GLU A 292 4.52 13.68 -25.99
CA GLU A 292 3.22 13.08 -26.31
C GLU A 292 3.26 11.55 -26.28
N GLN A 293 4.27 10.94 -26.90
CA GLN A 293 4.46 9.49 -26.87
C GLN A 293 4.77 9.01 -25.46
N SER A 294 5.60 9.73 -24.71
CA SER A 294 5.91 9.43 -23.32
C SER A 294 4.66 9.42 -22.44
N SER A 295 3.80 10.43 -22.56
CA SER A 295 2.54 10.52 -21.83
C SER A 295 1.59 9.38 -22.21
N LYS A 296 1.45 9.08 -23.51
CA LYS A 296 0.63 7.94 -23.99
C LYS A 296 1.12 6.59 -23.45
N ALA A 297 2.43 6.35 -23.49
CA ALA A 297 3.02 5.13 -22.96
C ALA A 297 2.83 5.02 -21.44
N THR A 298 2.86 6.14 -20.72
CA THR A 298 2.58 6.20 -19.28
C THR A 298 1.12 5.87 -18.96
N ILE A 299 0.17 6.37 -19.76
CA ILE A 299 -1.25 6.01 -19.63
C ILE A 299 -1.45 4.50 -19.86
N ILE A 300 -0.89 3.96 -20.94
CA ILE A 300 -0.98 2.53 -21.27
C ILE A 300 -0.37 1.67 -20.15
N SER A 301 0.79 2.07 -19.64
CA SER A 301 1.45 1.41 -18.52
C SER A 301 0.58 1.39 -17.26
N ASN A 302 -0.09 2.50 -16.94
CA ASN A 302 -1.01 2.56 -15.81
C ASN A 302 -2.27 1.70 -15.99
N CYS A 303 -2.79 1.53 -17.22
CA CYS A 303 -3.86 0.56 -17.49
C CYS A 303 -3.41 -0.88 -17.20
N GLY A 304 -2.17 -1.22 -17.56
CA GLY A 304 -1.55 -2.51 -17.21
C GLY A 304 -1.45 -2.69 -15.70
N ALA A 305 -0.98 -1.65 -15.01
CA ALA A 305 -0.92 -1.60 -13.55
C ALA A 305 -2.28 -1.85 -12.88
N ILE A 306 -3.34 -1.13 -13.32
CA ILE A 306 -4.69 -1.25 -12.77
C ILE A 306 -5.21 -2.68 -12.95
N SER A 307 -5.11 -3.23 -14.16
CA SER A 307 -5.59 -4.58 -14.45
C SER A 307 -4.80 -5.66 -13.70
N GLY A 308 -3.47 -5.54 -13.63
CA GLY A 308 -2.61 -6.46 -12.91
C GLY A 308 -2.93 -6.55 -11.42
N GLY A 309 -3.02 -5.42 -10.72
CA GLY A 309 -3.32 -5.42 -9.28
C GLY A 309 -4.72 -5.91 -8.94
N LEU A 310 -5.73 -5.65 -9.80
CA LEU A 310 -7.07 -6.22 -9.61
C LEU A 310 -7.09 -7.74 -9.77
N ILE A 311 -6.43 -8.25 -10.82
CA ILE A 311 -6.36 -9.69 -11.10
C ILE A 311 -5.56 -10.42 -10.04
N ALA A 312 -4.38 -9.92 -9.67
CA ALA A 312 -3.52 -10.51 -8.66
C ALA A 312 -4.17 -10.48 -7.27
N GLY A 313 -4.81 -9.37 -6.90
CA GLY A 313 -5.54 -9.24 -5.64
C GLY A 313 -6.63 -10.32 -5.51
N TYR A 314 -7.40 -10.55 -6.57
CA TYR A 314 -8.39 -11.63 -6.64
C TYR A 314 -7.75 -13.02 -6.63
N LEU A 315 -6.71 -13.24 -7.45
CA LEU A 315 -6.02 -14.53 -7.58
C LEU A 315 -5.38 -14.98 -6.26
N SER A 316 -4.90 -14.01 -5.46
CA SER A 316 -4.28 -14.28 -4.16
C SER A 316 -5.20 -14.98 -3.17
N GLN A 317 -6.52 -14.87 -3.33
CA GLN A 317 -7.48 -15.59 -2.50
C GLN A 317 -7.40 -17.11 -2.72
N TYR A 318 -7.05 -17.54 -3.94
CA TYR A 318 -6.99 -18.94 -4.33
C TYR A 318 -5.60 -19.55 -4.19
N LEU A 319 -4.58 -18.85 -4.67
CA LEU A 319 -3.21 -19.36 -4.72
C LEU A 319 -2.42 -19.15 -3.41
N GLY A 320 -2.90 -18.28 -2.54
CA GLY A 320 -2.12 -17.77 -1.40
C GLY A 320 -1.42 -16.46 -1.75
N ARG A 321 -0.96 -15.73 -0.73
CA ARG A 321 -0.32 -14.43 -0.87
C ARG A 321 1.07 -14.55 -1.48
N ARG A 322 1.93 -15.39 -0.90
CA ARG A 322 3.35 -15.48 -1.29
C ARG A 322 3.51 -16.05 -2.69
N LEU A 323 2.78 -17.12 -3.01
CA LEU A 323 2.81 -17.71 -4.35
C LEU A 323 2.36 -16.70 -5.41
N THR A 324 1.31 -15.92 -5.13
CA THR A 324 0.86 -14.87 -6.05
C THR A 324 1.93 -13.81 -6.26
N ILE A 325 2.55 -13.31 -5.19
CA ILE A 325 3.63 -12.33 -5.29
C ILE A 325 4.79 -12.89 -6.13
N ILE A 326 5.23 -14.13 -5.88
CA ILE A 326 6.32 -14.78 -6.63
C ILE A 326 5.99 -14.86 -8.12
N LEU A 327 4.79 -15.30 -8.48
CA LEU A 327 4.37 -15.40 -9.88
C LEU A 327 4.44 -14.04 -10.59
N PHE A 328 3.91 -13.00 -9.96
CA PHE A 328 3.90 -11.66 -10.56
C PHE A 328 5.29 -11.02 -10.62
N VAL A 329 6.16 -11.28 -9.63
CA VAL A 329 7.56 -10.83 -9.67
C VAL A 329 8.36 -11.55 -10.76
N ILE A 330 8.13 -12.85 -10.98
CA ILE A 330 8.74 -13.60 -12.10
C ILE A 330 8.26 -13.02 -13.44
N ILE A 331 6.95 -12.75 -13.57
CA ILE A 331 6.39 -12.11 -14.76
C ILE A 331 7.06 -10.76 -15.01
N THR A 332 7.19 -9.91 -13.97
CA THR A 332 7.92 -8.63 -14.08
C THR A 332 9.34 -8.84 -14.56
N GLY A 333 10.11 -9.72 -13.92
CA GLY A 333 11.51 -9.99 -14.27
C GLY A 333 11.68 -10.48 -15.72
N ALA A 334 10.79 -11.36 -16.18
CA ALA A 334 10.78 -11.87 -17.55
C ALA A 334 10.43 -10.79 -18.60
N LEU A 335 9.70 -9.75 -18.20
CA LEU A 335 9.23 -8.68 -19.09
C LEU A 335 10.13 -7.44 -19.11
N ILE A 336 11.17 -7.37 -18.26
CA ILE A 336 12.17 -6.28 -18.29
C ILE A 336 12.78 -6.09 -19.70
N PRO A 337 13.19 -7.14 -20.43
CA PRO A 337 13.71 -6.98 -21.78
C PRO A 337 12.66 -6.41 -22.74
N ALA A 338 11.40 -6.81 -22.62
CA ALA A 338 10.31 -6.30 -23.47
C ALA A 338 9.99 -4.83 -23.18
N TRP A 339 10.23 -4.36 -21.95
CA TRP A 339 10.04 -2.97 -21.56
C TRP A 339 11.13 -2.02 -22.11
N ILE A 340 12.36 -2.52 -22.31
CA ILE A 340 13.52 -1.66 -22.62
C ILE A 340 14.11 -1.91 -24.01
N LEU A 341 14.20 -3.15 -24.49
CA LEU A 341 14.90 -3.44 -25.74
C LEU A 341 14.23 -2.86 -26.99
N PRO A 342 12.89 -2.80 -27.10
CA PRO A 342 12.28 -2.26 -28.31
C PRO A 342 12.61 -0.78 -28.56
N ASN A 343 12.57 -0.38 -29.83
CA ASN A 343 12.76 1.01 -30.25
C ASN A 343 11.51 1.62 -30.88
N SER A 344 10.47 0.81 -31.12
CA SER A 344 9.19 1.30 -31.62
C SER A 344 8.26 1.65 -30.46
N PHE A 345 7.49 2.72 -30.62
CA PHE A 345 6.51 3.17 -29.62
C PHE A 345 5.52 2.06 -29.22
N GLY A 346 5.01 1.30 -30.20
CA GLY A 346 4.03 0.23 -29.95
C GLY A 346 4.59 -0.90 -29.08
N ALA A 347 5.81 -1.37 -29.39
CA ALA A 347 6.43 -2.44 -28.63
C ALA A 347 6.86 -1.98 -27.22
N LEU A 348 7.40 -0.76 -27.09
CA LEU A 348 7.71 -0.17 -25.78
C LEU A 348 6.46 0.00 -24.92
N SER A 349 5.36 0.48 -25.50
CA SER A 349 4.10 0.66 -24.78
C SER A 349 3.48 -0.68 -24.35
N ALA A 350 3.56 -1.71 -25.20
CA ALA A 350 3.11 -3.06 -24.84
C ALA A 350 3.99 -3.65 -23.72
N GLY A 351 5.32 -3.50 -23.81
CA GLY A 351 6.25 -3.90 -22.76
C GLY A 351 5.94 -3.21 -21.42
N ALA A 352 5.64 -1.91 -21.45
CA ALA A 352 5.28 -1.15 -20.26
C ALA A 352 3.93 -1.52 -19.65
N PHE A 353 2.96 -1.92 -20.48
CA PHE A 353 1.69 -2.47 -20.00
C PHE A 353 1.92 -3.75 -19.21
N PHE A 354 2.61 -4.73 -19.81
CA PHE A 354 2.79 -6.03 -19.17
C PHE A 354 3.77 -5.98 -18.00
N LEU A 355 4.80 -5.14 -18.06
CA LEU A 355 5.69 -4.94 -16.92
C LEU A 355 4.91 -4.39 -15.71
N GLN A 356 4.10 -3.34 -15.90
CA GLN A 356 3.32 -2.78 -14.80
C GLN A 356 2.16 -3.66 -14.36
N PHE A 357 1.63 -4.50 -15.25
CA PHE A 357 0.74 -5.59 -14.88
C PHE A 357 1.41 -6.52 -13.85
N GLY A 358 2.68 -6.87 -14.07
CA GLY A 358 3.51 -7.61 -13.12
C GLY A 358 3.73 -6.85 -11.80
N VAL A 359 4.27 -5.64 -11.89
CA VAL A 359 4.65 -4.81 -10.72
C VAL A 359 3.45 -4.52 -9.82
N GLN A 360 2.37 -3.96 -10.37
CA GLN A 360 1.20 -3.65 -9.56
C GLN A 360 0.37 -4.87 -9.23
N GLY A 361 0.49 -5.95 -10.00
CA GLY A 361 -0.03 -7.25 -9.61
C GLY A 361 0.55 -7.73 -8.28
N ALA A 362 1.87 -7.68 -8.13
CA ALA A 362 2.50 -8.01 -6.85
C ALA A 362 2.02 -7.07 -5.72
N TRP A 363 1.91 -5.76 -5.99
CA TRP A 363 1.41 -4.77 -5.02
C TRP A 363 -0.06 -4.96 -4.61
N GLY A 364 -0.92 -5.46 -5.50
CA GLY A 364 -2.33 -5.70 -5.20
C GLY A 364 -2.52 -6.68 -4.03
N VAL A 365 -1.52 -7.51 -3.73
CA VAL A 365 -1.51 -8.48 -2.62
C VAL A 365 -0.93 -7.90 -1.33
N VAL A 366 -0.09 -6.86 -1.42
CA VAL A 366 0.71 -6.34 -0.29
C VAL A 366 -0.14 -5.88 0.89
N PRO A 367 -1.20 -5.05 0.71
CA PRO A 367 -1.97 -4.57 1.86
C PRO A 367 -2.51 -5.70 2.73
N ILE A 368 -3.14 -6.71 2.13
CA ILE A 368 -3.68 -7.86 2.89
C ILE A 368 -2.57 -8.72 3.46
N TYR A 369 -1.47 -8.90 2.73
CA TYR A 369 -0.34 -9.67 3.21
C TYR A 369 0.32 -9.03 4.44
N LEU A 370 0.50 -7.70 4.44
CA LEU A 370 1.01 -6.93 5.57
C LEU A 370 0.08 -7.04 6.79
N PHE A 371 -1.24 -7.00 6.59
CA PHE A 371 -2.19 -7.20 7.68
C PHE A 371 -2.11 -8.62 8.26
N GLU A 372 -1.95 -9.64 7.42
CA GLU A 372 -1.86 -11.04 7.85
C GLU A 372 -0.57 -11.35 8.64
N ILE A 373 0.57 -10.75 8.29
CA ILE A 373 1.84 -10.95 9.02
C ILE A 373 1.98 -10.06 10.26
N SER A 374 1.09 -9.10 10.44
CA SER A 374 1.24 -8.09 11.50
C SER A 374 0.92 -8.65 12.89
N PRO A 375 1.75 -8.37 13.92
CA PRO A 375 1.42 -8.61 15.32
C PRO A 375 0.14 -7.85 15.75
N PRO A 376 -0.39 -8.04 16.97
CA PRO A 376 -1.63 -7.38 17.44
C PRO A 376 -1.69 -5.86 17.18
N PHE A 377 -0.52 -5.19 17.16
CA PHE A 377 -0.33 -3.78 16.77
C PHE A 377 -0.34 -3.58 15.24
N ARG A 378 -1.40 -4.02 14.57
CA ARG A 378 -1.43 -4.11 13.10
C ARG A 378 -1.15 -2.80 12.39
N ALA A 379 -1.92 -1.76 12.69
CA ALA A 379 -1.80 -0.46 12.02
C ALA A 379 -0.42 0.19 12.26
N THR A 380 0.11 0.06 13.47
CA THR A 380 1.43 0.57 13.83
C THR A 380 2.54 -0.22 13.14
N TYR A 381 2.44 -1.55 13.11
CA TYR A 381 3.38 -2.41 12.41
C TYR A 381 3.38 -2.14 10.91
N THR A 382 2.21 -2.16 10.25
CA THR A 382 2.10 -1.95 8.80
C THR A 382 2.58 -0.57 8.40
N GLY A 383 2.25 0.47 9.18
CA GLY A 383 2.76 1.82 9.00
C GLY A 383 4.29 1.88 9.14
N LEU A 384 4.85 1.30 10.20
CA LEU A 384 6.30 1.31 10.45
C LEU A 384 7.08 0.61 9.34
N VAL A 385 6.70 -0.62 8.98
CA VAL A 385 7.44 -1.39 7.98
C VAL A 385 7.33 -0.77 6.59
N TYR A 386 6.16 -0.25 6.23
CA TYR A 386 5.95 0.45 4.95
C TYR A 386 6.83 1.68 4.85
N GLN A 387 6.85 2.51 5.89
CA GLN A 387 7.55 3.79 5.86
C GLN A 387 9.06 3.65 5.98
N LEU A 388 9.56 2.69 6.77
CA LEU A 388 10.99 2.38 6.79
C LEU A 388 11.44 1.76 5.46
N GLY A 389 10.61 0.91 4.86
CA GLY A 389 10.87 0.40 3.50
C GLY A 389 10.92 1.52 2.45
N ASN A 390 10.02 2.51 2.57
CA ASN A 390 9.99 3.68 1.69
C ASN A 390 11.23 4.57 1.86
N ALA A 391 11.70 4.77 3.11
CA ALA A 391 12.94 5.50 3.37
C ALA A 391 14.16 4.77 2.77
N ALA A 392 14.19 3.43 2.84
CA ALA A 392 15.28 2.66 2.23
C ALA A 392 15.27 2.76 0.69
N SER A 393 14.09 2.86 0.07
CA SER A 393 13.96 2.99 -1.40
C SER A 393 14.01 4.42 -1.92
N SER A 394 14.15 5.44 -1.07
CA SER A 394 14.09 6.85 -1.48
C SER A 394 15.19 7.22 -2.49
N ALA A 395 16.31 6.50 -2.46
CA ALA A 395 17.44 6.71 -3.36
C ALA A 395 17.23 6.10 -4.77
N SER A 396 16.14 5.35 -5.01
CA SER A 396 15.87 4.67 -6.29
C SER A 396 16.00 5.59 -7.51
N SER A 397 15.26 6.70 -7.54
CA SER A 397 15.30 7.63 -8.67
C SER A 397 16.67 8.31 -8.83
N GLN A 398 17.41 8.54 -7.74
CA GLN A 398 18.79 9.05 -7.80
C GLN A 398 19.78 8.02 -8.36
N ILE A 399 19.65 6.75 -7.97
CA ILE A 399 20.48 5.66 -8.51
C ILE A 399 20.32 5.59 -10.03
N GLU A 400 19.08 5.68 -10.51
CA GLU A 400 18.77 5.69 -11.94
C GLU A 400 19.32 6.91 -12.65
N ALA A 401 19.09 8.11 -12.10
CA ALA A 401 19.56 9.35 -12.70
C ALA A 401 21.10 9.42 -12.76
N ILE A 402 21.78 9.19 -11.64
CA ILE A 402 23.26 9.24 -11.56
C ILE A 402 23.88 8.11 -12.37
N GLY A 403 23.32 6.89 -12.28
CA GLY A 403 23.80 5.76 -13.07
C GLY A 403 23.67 6.00 -14.56
N GLY A 404 22.52 6.54 -15.01
CA GLY A 404 22.26 6.83 -16.41
C GLY A 404 23.16 7.93 -16.97
N ASP A 405 23.42 8.97 -16.17
CA ASP A 405 24.35 10.05 -16.48
C ASP A 405 25.81 9.58 -16.60
N ASN A 406 26.20 8.55 -15.86
CA ASN A 406 27.56 7.99 -15.90
C ASN A 406 27.76 7.00 -17.05
N LEU A 407 26.79 6.12 -17.33
CA LEU A 407 26.96 5.02 -18.28
C LEU A 407 26.86 5.45 -19.75
N LYS A 408 26.18 6.57 -20.07
CA LYS A 408 26.07 7.25 -21.38
C LYS A 408 26.13 6.38 -22.64
N GLU A 409 25.06 6.37 -23.44
CA GLU A 409 24.99 5.65 -24.70
C GLU A 409 25.17 6.55 -25.92
N LEU A 410 25.70 5.98 -27.01
CA LEU A 410 25.76 6.67 -28.29
C LEU A 410 24.34 6.97 -28.78
N ASN A 411 24.08 8.23 -29.10
CA ASN A 411 22.80 8.67 -29.62
C ASN A 411 22.55 8.04 -31.00
N PRO A 412 21.48 7.23 -31.20
CA PRO A 412 21.19 6.61 -32.49
C PRO A 412 20.93 7.61 -33.63
N LYS A 413 20.57 8.86 -33.29
CA LYS A 413 20.31 9.94 -34.25
C LYS A 413 21.58 10.76 -34.57
N TRP A 414 22.67 10.57 -33.83
CA TRP A 414 23.91 11.32 -34.05
C TRP A 414 24.72 10.75 -35.22
N ARG A 415 25.32 11.64 -35.99
CA ARG A 415 26.26 11.35 -37.08
C ARG A 415 27.36 12.42 -37.08
N PRO A 416 28.58 12.13 -37.56
CA PRO A 416 29.60 13.17 -37.74
C PRO A 416 29.07 14.33 -38.61
N GLY A 417 29.09 15.55 -38.07
CA GLY A 417 28.51 16.74 -38.72
C GLY A 417 27.04 17.01 -38.42
N ALA A 418 26.41 16.27 -37.49
CA ALA A 418 25.07 16.57 -37.01
C ALA A 418 25.02 17.95 -36.30
N PRO A 419 23.87 18.64 -36.30
CA PRO A 419 23.70 19.90 -35.58
C PRO A 419 24.04 19.75 -34.09
N GLU A 420 24.59 20.80 -33.45
CA GLU A 420 24.94 20.83 -32.01
C GLU A 420 23.76 20.49 -31.08
N THR A 421 22.52 20.59 -31.58
CA THR A 421 21.30 20.18 -30.86
C THR A 421 21.20 18.66 -30.66
N ILE A 422 21.89 17.86 -31.46
CA ILE A 422 21.94 16.40 -31.34
C ILE A 422 23.24 16.04 -30.62
N LYS A 423 23.14 15.77 -29.32
CA LYS A 423 24.28 15.31 -28.51
C LYS A 423 24.79 13.95 -29.00
N GLU A 424 26.11 13.76 -29.00
CA GLU A 424 26.77 12.49 -29.33
C GLU A 424 26.36 11.38 -28.36
N PHE A 425 26.25 11.72 -27.08
CA PHE A 425 25.87 10.78 -26.02
C PHE A 425 24.55 11.18 -25.35
N ILE A 426 23.75 10.17 -25.01
CA ILE A 426 22.48 10.28 -24.28
C ILE A 426 22.57 9.47 -22.97
N PRO A 427 21.88 9.89 -21.91
CA PRO A 427 21.90 9.16 -20.64
C PRO A 427 21.25 7.78 -20.78
N ALA A 428 21.84 6.78 -20.14
CA ALA A 428 21.46 5.37 -20.24
C ALA A 428 20.47 4.93 -19.16
N TYR A 429 19.47 5.77 -18.83
CA TYR A 429 18.50 5.47 -17.76
C TYR A 429 17.82 4.12 -17.96
N ALA A 430 17.45 3.79 -19.20
CA ALA A 430 16.75 2.54 -19.49
C ALA A 430 17.56 1.30 -19.07
N LYS A 431 18.89 1.28 -19.30
CA LYS A 431 19.73 0.15 -18.85
C LYS A 431 19.87 0.10 -17.34
N VAL A 432 20.04 1.25 -16.69
CA VAL A 432 20.20 1.30 -15.24
C VAL A 432 18.91 0.90 -14.54
N SER A 433 17.75 1.38 -15.00
CA SER A 433 16.44 0.94 -14.55
C SER A 433 16.24 -0.56 -14.75
N ALA A 434 16.68 -1.13 -15.88
CA ALA A 434 16.64 -2.59 -16.10
C ALA A 434 17.40 -3.38 -15.03
N ILE A 435 18.65 -2.96 -14.78
CA ILE A 435 19.56 -3.64 -13.86
C ILE A 435 19.02 -3.53 -12.44
N LEU A 436 18.59 -2.32 -12.04
CA LEU A 436 17.99 -2.07 -10.74
C LEU A 436 16.73 -2.91 -10.55
N LEU A 437 15.81 -2.88 -11.51
CA LEU A 437 14.56 -3.63 -11.44
C LEU A 437 14.80 -5.15 -11.41
N GLY A 438 15.77 -5.65 -12.19
CA GLY A 438 16.16 -7.06 -12.18
C GLY A 438 16.74 -7.50 -10.84
N ALA A 439 17.61 -6.68 -10.24
CA ALA A 439 18.16 -6.91 -8.91
C ALA A 439 17.05 -6.91 -7.83
N VAL A 440 16.10 -5.98 -7.93
CA VAL A 440 14.95 -5.89 -7.03
C VAL A 440 14.02 -7.10 -7.16
N CYS A 441 13.76 -7.58 -8.38
CA CYS A 441 13.01 -8.81 -8.61
C CYS A 441 13.69 -10.02 -7.95
N ALA A 442 15.00 -10.19 -8.15
CA ALA A 442 15.76 -11.27 -7.52
C ALA A 442 15.74 -11.18 -5.99
N TYR A 443 15.93 -9.97 -5.45
CA TYR A 443 15.82 -9.69 -4.02
C TYR A 443 14.44 -10.05 -3.46
N LEU A 444 13.36 -9.61 -4.10
CA LEU A 444 11.99 -9.90 -3.68
C LEU A 444 11.69 -11.40 -3.74
N LEU A 445 12.18 -12.12 -4.76
CA LEU A 445 12.01 -13.57 -4.83
C LEU A 445 12.67 -14.26 -3.63
N ILE A 446 13.86 -13.83 -3.22
CA ILE A 446 14.53 -14.37 -2.04
C ILE A 446 13.71 -14.07 -0.78
N VAL A 447 13.40 -12.79 -0.54
CA VAL A 447 12.69 -12.36 0.67
C VAL A 447 11.33 -13.07 0.80
N VAL A 448 10.53 -13.10 -0.26
CA VAL A 448 9.18 -13.72 -0.23
C VAL A 448 9.27 -15.24 -0.10
N THR A 449 10.29 -15.89 -0.67
CA THR A 449 10.48 -17.36 -0.59
C THR A 449 10.86 -17.83 0.83
N PHE A 450 11.48 -16.98 1.65
CA PHE A 450 11.79 -17.29 3.04
C PHE A 450 10.87 -16.62 4.07
N GLY A 451 9.85 -15.88 3.61
CA GLY A 451 8.87 -15.22 4.47
C GLY A 451 7.81 -16.12 5.09
N CYS A 452 7.09 -15.61 6.09
CA CYS A 452 5.93 -16.29 6.68
C CYS A 452 4.63 -15.90 5.96
N GLU A 453 3.62 -16.79 5.94
CA GLU A 453 2.26 -16.49 5.48
C GLU A 453 1.24 -17.04 6.48
N PHE A 454 0.34 -16.16 6.93
CA PHE A 454 -0.71 -16.47 7.92
C PHE A 454 -2.09 -16.18 7.32
N LYS A 455 -2.42 -16.96 6.30
CA LYS A 455 -3.65 -16.78 5.52
C LYS A 455 -4.89 -16.94 6.40
N GLY A 456 -5.79 -15.95 6.38
CA GLY A 456 -7.14 -16.07 6.96
C GLY A 456 -7.24 -16.00 8.48
N ALA A 457 -6.22 -15.53 9.20
CA ALA A 457 -6.32 -15.46 10.67
C ALA A 457 -7.45 -14.51 11.14
N GLU A 458 -8.20 -14.93 12.18
CA GLU A 458 -9.39 -14.23 12.66
C GLU A 458 -9.02 -13.10 13.64
N PHE A 459 -8.95 -11.91 13.07
CA PHE A 459 -8.23 -10.79 13.65
C PHE A 459 -9.02 -9.85 14.57
N GLN A 460 -10.35 -10.00 14.61
CA GLN A 460 -11.25 -9.17 15.42
C GLN A 460 -11.19 -9.49 16.93
N LYS A 461 -10.57 -10.62 17.31
CA LYS A 461 -10.46 -11.08 18.71
C LYS A 461 -9.20 -10.56 19.43
N ALA A 462 -8.30 -9.85 18.73
CA ALA A 462 -7.07 -9.32 19.32
C ALA A 462 -7.34 -8.07 20.17
N LEU A 463 -6.64 -7.94 21.31
CA LEU A 463 -6.79 -6.80 22.21
C LEU A 463 -6.31 -5.50 21.53
N PRO A 464 -7.01 -4.36 21.73
CA PRO A 464 -6.52 -3.05 21.31
C PRO A 464 -5.12 -2.74 21.84
N ALA A 465 -4.29 -2.10 21.01
CA ALA A 465 -2.91 -1.66 21.27
C ALA A 465 -2.68 -0.79 22.53
N THR A 466 -3.73 -0.45 23.28
CA THR A 466 -3.67 0.39 24.48
C THR A 466 -3.96 -0.37 25.78
N ILE A 467 -4.15 -1.69 25.68
CA ILE A 467 -4.44 -2.58 26.82
C ILE A 467 -3.15 -3.33 27.20
N PRO A 468 -2.78 -3.41 28.50
CA PRO A 468 -1.63 -4.19 28.95
C PRO A 468 -1.68 -5.64 28.48
N GLY A 469 -0.56 -6.17 27.96
CA GLY A 469 -0.47 -7.55 27.44
C GLY A 469 -0.91 -7.70 25.99
N ALA A 470 -1.31 -6.62 25.31
CA ALA A 470 -1.54 -6.63 23.87
C ALA A 470 -0.24 -6.89 23.09
N GLY A 471 0.93 -6.50 23.61
CA GLY A 471 2.26 -6.67 23.00
C GLY A 471 2.75 -8.11 22.98
N GLU A 472 2.20 -8.96 23.85
CA GLU A 472 2.61 -10.35 24.04
C GLU A 472 1.66 -11.35 23.36
N GLN A 473 0.45 -10.92 22.95
CA GLN A 473 -0.49 -11.80 22.25
C GLN A 473 0.06 -12.21 20.88
N ASP A 474 0.24 -13.50 20.65
CA ASP A 474 0.54 -14.00 19.31
C ASP A 474 -0.75 -14.21 18.53
N GLY A 475 -0.81 -13.70 17.30
CA GLY A 475 -1.94 -13.94 16.39
C GLY A 475 -2.14 -15.43 16.10
N ASP A 476 -1.05 -16.21 16.22
CA ASP A 476 -1.01 -17.66 16.06
C ASP A 476 -1.89 -18.40 17.10
N HIS A 477 -2.06 -17.84 18.30
CA HIS A 477 -2.87 -18.46 19.37
C HIS A 477 -4.36 -18.11 19.33
N ILE A 478 -4.77 -17.17 18.48
CA ILE A 478 -6.18 -16.80 18.28
C ILE A 478 -6.87 -17.75 17.28
N ALA A 479 -6.08 -18.47 16.47
CA ALA A 479 -6.56 -19.45 15.48
C ALA A 479 -6.98 -20.80 16.09
N ALA A 480 -6.67 -21.07 17.36
CA ALA A 480 -7.10 -22.29 18.04
C ALA A 480 -8.45 -22.05 18.75
N THR A 481 -9.53 -22.58 18.18
CA THR A 481 -10.76 -22.85 18.95
C THR A 481 -10.43 -23.71 20.18
N PRO A 482 -11.05 -23.48 21.35
CA PRO A 482 -10.88 -24.34 22.51
C PRO A 482 -11.69 -25.63 22.30
N SER A 483 -11.13 -26.59 21.58
CA SER A 483 -11.58 -27.97 21.63
C SER A 483 -10.36 -28.87 21.58
N GLU A 484 -10.32 -29.84 22.50
CA GLU A 484 -9.29 -30.88 22.66
C GLU A 484 -8.03 -30.48 23.46
N LYS A 485 -8.25 -30.17 24.75
CA LYS A 485 -7.35 -30.73 25.79
C LYS A 485 -7.97 -32.04 26.28
N THR A 486 -7.80 -33.10 25.51
CA THR A 486 -8.03 -34.48 25.97
C THR A 486 -6.82 -35.32 25.61
N GLY A 487 -6.12 -35.78 26.66
CA GLY A 487 -5.42 -37.06 26.66
C GLY A 487 -3.90 -37.01 26.59
N GLY A 488 -3.25 -37.25 27.73
CA GLY A 488 -2.04 -38.08 27.76
C GLY A 488 -0.92 -37.61 28.69
N GLY A 489 -0.85 -38.20 29.90
CA GLY A 489 0.38 -38.25 30.71
C GLY A 489 0.15 -38.08 32.21
N GLY A 490 -0.25 -39.16 32.89
CA GLY A 490 -0.60 -39.18 34.32
C GLY A 490 0.57 -39.12 35.29
N ASN A 491 0.29 -38.90 36.58
CA ASN A 491 0.25 -39.94 37.62
C ASN A 491 -0.09 -39.35 39.01
N ARG A 492 -0.95 -40.07 39.77
CA ARG A 492 -1.04 -40.15 41.26
C ARG A 492 -1.48 -38.89 42.03
N HIS A 493 -2.26 -38.91 43.12
CA HIS A 493 -2.81 -39.95 44.01
C HIS A 493 -3.86 -39.25 44.93
N ASP A 494 -4.86 -40.02 45.40
CA ASP A 494 -5.68 -39.87 46.64
C ASP A 494 -6.59 -38.60 46.73
N GLU A 495 -7.82 -38.56 47.27
CA GLU A 495 -8.60 -39.29 48.29
C GLU A 495 -10.10 -39.20 47.85
N GLU A 496 -10.89 -40.28 47.85
CA GLU A 496 -11.93 -40.65 48.84
C GLU A 496 -12.85 -39.54 49.42
N ASP A 497 -14.12 -39.95 49.60
CA ASP A 497 -15.26 -39.31 50.28
C ASP A 497 -16.05 -38.19 49.56
N SER A 498 -17.39 -38.07 49.64
CA SER A 498 -18.52 -38.89 50.08
C SER A 498 -19.83 -38.06 49.88
N ILE A 499 -21.01 -38.70 49.94
CA ILE A 499 -22.35 -38.17 50.32
C ILE A 499 -23.29 -37.54 49.24
N GLU A 500 -24.24 -38.37 48.79
CA GLU A 500 -25.72 -38.27 48.96
C GLU A 500 -26.54 -36.95 48.83
N HIS A 501 -27.55 -37.04 47.95
CA HIS A 501 -29.00 -36.76 48.09
C HIS A 501 -29.64 -35.39 48.47
N VAL A 502 -30.93 -35.33 48.08
CA VAL A 502 -32.04 -34.39 48.38
C VAL A 502 -32.17 -33.20 47.39
N GLY A 503 -33.30 -32.90 46.74
CA GLY A 503 -34.69 -33.36 46.83
C GLY A 503 -35.64 -32.15 46.66
N ASP A 504 -36.61 -32.28 45.74
CA ASP A 504 -37.91 -31.58 45.62
C ASP A 504 -38.01 -30.03 45.65
N GLN A 505 -38.63 -29.44 44.62
CA GLN A 505 -40.04 -29.00 44.72
C GLN A 505 -40.66 -28.58 43.38
N ARG A 506 -41.95 -28.92 43.27
CA ARG A 506 -42.87 -28.90 42.12
C ARG A 506 -43.37 -27.49 41.75
N PHE A 507 -43.77 -27.32 40.49
CA PHE A 507 -45.04 -26.75 39.97
C PHE A 507 -44.82 -26.51 38.45
N GLY A 508 -45.56 -27.01 37.46
CA GLY A 508 -46.81 -27.75 37.39
C GLY A 508 -47.60 -27.28 36.15
N ARG A 509 -47.61 -28.09 35.07
CA ARG A 509 -48.58 -28.19 33.94
C ARG A 509 -48.80 -26.91 33.08
N ILE A 510 -48.99 -26.96 31.76
CA ILE A 510 -49.97 -27.74 30.99
C ILE A 510 -49.41 -28.02 29.58
N ALA A 511 -49.64 -29.25 29.12
CA ALA A 511 -49.43 -29.72 27.75
C ALA A 511 -50.75 -29.70 26.96
N SER A 512 -50.69 -29.59 25.63
CA SER A 512 -51.50 -30.42 24.73
C SER A 512 -51.02 -30.30 23.28
N HIS A 513 -50.64 -31.45 22.71
CA HIS A 513 -50.73 -31.76 21.28
C HIS A 513 -52.18 -31.59 20.79
N ASP A 514 -52.37 -31.24 19.51
CA ASP A 514 -52.96 -32.18 18.55
C ASP A 514 -52.94 -31.64 17.10
N ASP A 515 -52.84 -32.61 16.20
CA ASP A 515 -52.78 -32.55 14.75
C ASP A 515 -54.12 -32.21 14.06
N GLU A 516 -54.01 -31.99 12.74
CA GLU A 516 -54.98 -32.29 11.66
C GLU A 516 -55.99 -31.24 11.14
N LYS A 517 -55.78 -30.95 9.84
CA LYS A 517 -56.74 -30.97 8.70
C LYS A 517 -57.64 -29.76 8.37
N LYS A 518 -57.50 -29.36 7.09
CA LYS A 518 -58.49 -28.78 6.14
C LYS A 518 -58.99 -27.38 6.53
N ILE A 519 -58.95 -26.36 5.66
CA ILE A 519 -59.44 -26.25 4.27
C ILE A 519 -58.56 -25.23 3.53
#